data_AF-A0A349FG49-F1
#
_entry.id   AF-A0A349FG49-F1
#
_cell.length_a   1.000
_cell.length_b   1.000
_cell.length_c   1.000
_cell.angle_alpha   90.00
_cell.angle_beta   90.00
_cell.angle_gamma   90.00
#
_symmetry.space_group_name_H-M   'P 1'
#
loop_
_entity.id
_entity.type
_entity.pdbx_description
1 polymer ?
#
loop_
_entity_poly.entity_id
_entity_poly.type
_entity_poly.pdbx_seq_one_letter_code
_entity_poly.pdbx_strand_id
1 'polypeptide(L)'
;MSDTHYKITMDGSLAPGVTLDFAQEGLARLFKKDVSVIKHLFSGKKITIKRDINASQADKYVEALFSAGVIAHKEVDLAANL
;
A
#
# COMPACT_ATOMS: atom_id res chain seq x y z
N MET A 1 26.66 -3.78 2.56
CA MET A 1 25.84 -2.58 2.34
C MET A 1 24.54 -2.82 3.06
N SER A 2 24.05 -1.85 3.83
CA SER A 2 22.82 -1.99 4.60
C SER A 2 21.67 -2.16 3.62
N ASP A 3 21.20 -3.41 3.47
CA ASP A 3 19.99 -3.73 2.72
C ASP A 3 18.79 -3.27 3.57
N THR A 4 18.58 -1.95 3.59
CA THR A 4 17.44 -1.34 4.25
C THR A 4 16.22 -1.68 3.43
N HIS A 5 15.53 -2.73 3.87
CA HIS A 5 14.25 -3.11 3.30
C HIS A 5 13.19 -2.12 3.77
N TYR A 6 12.29 -1.78 2.86
CA TYR A 6 11.13 -0.95 3.11
C TYR A 6 9.87 -1.81 2.99
N LYS A 7 8.82 -1.31 3.61
CA LYS A 7 7.46 -1.82 3.47
C LYS A 7 6.50 -0.67 3.24
N ILE A 8 5.41 -0.99 2.57
CA ILE A 8 4.29 -0.11 2.34
C ILE A 8 3.16 -0.57 3.21
N THR A 9 2.71 0.34 4.07
CA THR A 9 1.57 0.11 4.95
C THR A 9 0.45 1.06 4.61
N MET A 10 -0.77 0.55 4.72
CA MET A 10 -2.01 1.30 4.55
C MET A 10 -2.85 1.07 5.80
N ASP A 11 -3.37 2.13 6.39
CA ASP A 11 -4.30 2.08 7.53
C ASP A 11 -5.78 2.16 7.11
N GLY A 12 -6.03 2.24 5.80
CA GLY A 12 -7.37 2.44 5.22
C GLY A 12 -7.67 3.90 4.93
N SER A 13 -6.71 4.81 5.16
CA SER A 13 -6.80 6.20 4.73
C SER A 13 -6.98 6.32 3.21
N LEU A 14 -8.06 7.01 2.83
CA LEU A 14 -8.40 7.31 1.44
C LEU A 14 -7.85 8.69 1.08
N ALA A 15 -7.48 8.87 -0.19
CA ALA A 15 -7.08 10.18 -0.67
C ALA A 15 -8.26 11.18 -0.56
N PRO A 16 -7.97 12.48 -0.35
CA PRO A 16 -9.02 13.48 -0.24
C PRO A 16 -9.87 13.54 -1.52
N GLY A 17 -11.19 13.45 -1.36
CA GLY A 17 -12.14 13.44 -2.48
C GLY A 17 -12.33 12.07 -3.15
N VAL A 18 -11.68 11.02 -2.65
CA VAL A 18 -11.83 9.65 -3.16
C VAL A 18 -12.83 8.86 -2.30
N THR A 19 -13.69 8.09 -2.96
CA THR A 19 -14.60 7.15 -2.30
C THR A 19 -13.93 5.79 -2.12
N LEU A 20 -14.40 5.04 -1.12
CA LEU A 20 -13.93 3.68 -0.87
C LEU A 20 -14.04 2.78 -2.13
N ASP A 21 -15.09 2.97 -2.92
CA ASP A 21 -15.33 2.21 -4.15
C ASP A 21 -14.24 2.45 -5.21
N PHE A 22 -13.90 3.73 -5.46
CA PHE A 22 -12.82 4.09 -6.37
C PHE A 22 -11.46 3.57 -5.90
N ALA A 23 -11.17 3.70 -4.61
CA ALA A 23 -9.97 3.18 -3.99
C ALA A 23 -9.85 1.65 -4.12
N GLN A 24 -10.96 0.94 -3.92
CA GLN A 24 -11.03 -0.51 -4.06
C GLN A 24 -10.82 -0.96 -5.51
N GLU A 25 -11.45 -0.30 -6.48
CA GLU A 25 -11.22 -0.55 -7.90
C GLU A 25 -9.78 -0.26 -8.32
N GLY A 26 -9.22 0.88 -7.88
CA GLY A 26 -7.85 1.27 -8.20
C GLY A 26 -6.83 0.25 -7.69
N LEU A 27 -6.99 -0.19 -6.45
CA LEU A 27 -6.18 -1.25 -5.86
C LEU A 27 -6.37 -2.60 -6.55
N ALA A 28 -7.60 -2.98 -6.88
CA ALA A 28 -7.90 -4.21 -7.60
C ALA A 28 -7.16 -4.23 -8.95
N ARG A 29 -7.15 -3.11 -9.68
CA ARG A 29 -6.41 -2.96 -10.94
C ARG A 29 -4.91 -2.96 -10.72
N LEU A 30 -4.41 -2.24 -9.71
CA LEU A 30 -2.98 -2.16 -9.40
C LEU A 30 -2.39 -3.53 -9.05
N PHE A 31 -3.08 -4.29 -8.20
CA PHE A 31 -2.66 -5.62 -7.77
C PHE A 31 -3.09 -6.73 -8.71
N LYS A 32 -3.91 -6.42 -9.72
CA LYS A 32 -4.58 -7.41 -10.59
C LYS A 32 -5.29 -8.48 -9.75
N LYS A 33 -6.01 -8.02 -8.72
CA LYS A 33 -6.74 -8.84 -7.74
C LYS A 33 -8.21 -8.47 -7.80
N ASP A 34 -9.08 -9.39 -7.36
CA ASP A 34 -10.50 -9.11 -7.17
C ASP A 34 -10.74 -8.03 -6.11
N VAL A 35 -11.70 -7.15 -6.41
CA VAL A 35 -12.21 -6.13 -5.48
C VAL A 35 -12.65 -6.75 -4.15
N SER A 36 -13.18 -7.96 -4.14
CA SER A 36 -13.57 -8.68 -2.92
C SER A 36 -12.38 -8.95 -1.98
N VAL A 37 -11.20 -9.26 -2.53
CA VAL A 37 -9.97 -9.45 -1.75
C VAL A 37 -9.51 -8.12 -1.19
N ILE A 38 -9.53 -7.07 -2.02
CA ILE A 38 -9.16 -5.72 -1.63
C ILE A 38 -10.13 -5.16 -0.57
N LYS A 39 -11.44 -5.45 -0.66
CA LYS A 39 -12.44 -5.05 0.34
C LYS A 39 -12.07 -5.53 1.74
N HIS A 40 -11.57 -6.76 1.85
CA HIS A 40 -11.11 -7.33 3.13
C HIS A 40 -9.90 -6.59 3.72
N LEU A 41 -9.06 -6.00 2.86
CA LEU A 41 -7.90 -5.21 3.23
C LEU A 41 -8.28 -3.82 3.79
N PHE A 42 -9.43 -3.28 3.39
CA PHE A 42 -9.99 -2.01 3.89
C PHE A 42 -10.78 -2.14 5.20
N SER A 43 -10.51 -3.16 6.02
CA SER A 43 -11.17 -3.34 7.31
C SER A 43 -10.82 -2.30 8.38
N GLY A 44 -10.13 -1.21 8.02
CA GLY A 44 -9.69 -0.14 8.93
C GLY A 44 -8.50 -0.52 9.81
N LYS A 45 -7.82 -1.63 9.51
CA LYS A 45 -6.60 -2.06 10.19
C LYS A 45 -5.39 -1.67 9.36
N LYS A 46 -4.29 -1.32 10.04
CA LYS A 46 -2.99 -1.16 9.41
C LYS A 46 -2.55 -2.50 8.80
N ILE A 47 -2.50 -2.55 7.49
CA ILE A 47 -2.05 -3.73 6.75
C ILE A 47 -0.80 -3.40 5.94
N THR A 48 0.03 -4.42 5.74
CA THR A 48 1.19 -4.32 4.87
C THR A 48 0.80 -4.77 3.48
N ILE A 49 0.85 -3.85 2.51
CA ILE A 49 0.52 -4.10 1.11
C ILE A 49 1.68 -4.84 0.43
N LYS A 50 2.90 -4.36 0.68
CA LYS A 50 4.13 -4.91 0.14
C LYS A 50 5.26 -4.71 1.15
N ARG A 51 6.11 -5.70 1.31
CA ARG A 51 7.38 -5.63 2.07
C ARG A 51 8.50 -6.20 1.21
N ASP A 52 9.73 -6.10 1.70
CA ASP A 52 10.90 -6.61 1.00
C ASP A 52 11.18 -5.83 -0.30
N ILE A 53 11.03 -4.51 -0.23
CA ILE A 53 11.26 -3.61 -1.38
C ILE A 53 12.32 -2.57 -1.03
N ASN A 54 13.03 -2.09 -2.05
CA ASN A 54 13.98 -1.00 -1.86
C ASN A 54 13.28 0.37 -1.82
N ALA A 55 14.02 1.42 -1.45
CA ALA A 55 13.49 2.78 -1.37
C ALA A 55 12.81 3.23 -2.67
N SER A 56 13.46 3.02 -3.83
CA SER A 56 12.91 3.43 -5.13
C SER A 56 11.63 2.69 -5.52
N GLN A 57 11.52 1.40 -5.18
CA GLN A 57 10.29 0.64 -5.35
C GLN A 57 9.21 1.16 -4.41
N ALA A 58 9.56 1.46 -3.16
CA ALA A 58 8.63 1.97 -2.18
C ALA A 58 8.02 3.30 -2.62
N ASP A 59 8.83 4.24 -3.15
CA ASP A 59 8.32 5.50 -3.70
C ASP A 59 7.35 5.27 -4.87
N LYS A 60 7.69 4.37 -5.81
CA LYS A 60 6.78 3.99 -6.92
C LYS A 60 5.48 3.40 -6.42
N TYR A 61 5.53 2.56 -5.38
CA TYR A 61 4.32 1.99 -4.80
C TYR A 61 3.45 3.05 -4.13
N VAL A 62 4.04 3.98 -3.39
CA VAL A 62 3.29 5.08 -2.76
C VAL A 62 2.59 5.94 -3.81
N GLU A 63 3.30 6.33 -4.88
CA GLU A 63 2.70 7.10 -5.98
C GLU A 63 1.58 6.33 -6.70
N ALA A 64 1.78 5.04 -6.97
CA ALA A 64 0.79 4.22 -7.64
C ALA A 64 -0.47 3.99 -6.77
N LEU A 65 -0.29 3.84 -5.45
CA LEU A 65 -1.39 3.73 -4.49
C LEU A 65 -2.13 5.06 -4.35
N PHE A 66 -1.41 6.18 -4.32
CA PHE A 66 -2.02 7.50 -4.30
C PHE A 66 -2.82 7.78 -5.56
N SER A 67 -2.32 7.35 -6.73
CA SER A 67 -3.03 7.43 -8.01
C SER A 67 -4.27 6.53 -8.06
N ALA A 68 -4.25 5.41 -7.33
CA ALA A 68 -5.40 4.56 -7.09
C ALA A 68 -6.38 5.15 -6.05
N GLY A 69 -6.08 6.31 -5.46
CA GLY A 69 -6.92 7.01 -4.51
C GLY A 69 -6.76 6.57 -3.06
N VAL A 70 -5.63 5.97 -2.73
CA VAL A 70 -5.34 5.37 -1.42
C VAL A 70 -4.08 5.99 -0.84
N ILE A 71 -4.13 6.37 0.43
CA ILE A 71 -2.96 6.88 1.12
C ILE A 71 -2.17 5.69 1.64
N ALA A 72 -0.90 5.63 1.25
CA ALA A 72 0.02 4.60 1.66
C ALA A 72 1.28 5.24 2.26
N HIS A 73 1.81 4.58 3.29
CA HIS A 73 2.97 5.04 4.03
C HIS A 73 4.15 4.11 3.77
N LYS A 74 5.27 4.70 3.33
CA LYS A 74 6.56 4.03 3.25
C LYS A 74 7.18 3.98 4.65
N GLU A 75 7.38 2.78 5.17
CA GLU A 75 8.04 2.53 6.44
C GLU A 75 9.29 1.68 6.23
N VAL A 76 10.32 1.90 7.06
CA VAL A 76 11.49 1.03 7.08
C VAL A 76 11.08 -0.30 7.73
N ASP A 77 11.39 -1.41 7.06
CA ASP A 77 11.14 -2.73 7.62
C ASP A 77 12.28 -3.14 8.55
N LEU A 78 12.23 -2.62 9.78
CA LEU A 78 13.21 -2.94 10.83
C LEU A 78 13.21 -4.42 11.24
N ALA A 79 12.13 -5.16 10.92
CA ALA A 79 11.99 -6.58 11.22
C ALA A 79 12.85 -7.48 10.31
N ALA A 80 13.30 -7.00 9.15
CA ALA A 80 14.22 -7.73 8.27
C ALA A 80 15.67 -7.71 8.77
N ASN A 81 15.96 -6.96 9.84
CA ASN A 81 17.31 -6.71 10.32
C ASN A 81 17.59 -7.34 11.71
N LEU A 82 16.82 -8.37 12.07
CA LEU A 82 16.90 -9.09 13.36
C LEU A 82 17.22 -10.58 13.16
#